data_AF-A9GXH7-F1
#
_entry.id   AF-A9GXH7-F1
#
_cell.length_a   1.000
_cell.length_b   1.000
_cell.length_c   1.000
_cell.angle_alpha   90.00
_cell.angle_beta   90.00
_cell.angle_gamma   90.00
#
_symmetry.space_group_name_H-M   'P 1'
#
loop_
_entity.id
_entity.type
_entity.pdbx_description
1 polymer ?
#
loop_
_entity_poly.entity_id
_entity_poly.type
_entity_poly.pdbx_seq_one_letter_code
_entity_poly.pdbx_strand_id
1 'polypeptide(L)'
;MARIWLRPMSYLLGVSVATLAVVHLLDVARHEDAHLSLWEVFARMSPSDAEHIMGGIGEVIAAILGIVITVASIIVQLAANRYTPRITEMFFRDRTNMLVMGFFVVSAVFSLWVNFSIRVGGGGSTEDVFVPVYGVVVTMGLLTASLLMMAPYFGYVFDFVEPDNVVRRIKTSGVEQALRPAGGEGEAEVDERRVTALSSLEQLADVALNAIDQKDKGIASKTIDSLSELVVAYLPHKATLDPRWFQIRDRLAKDTDFVSMNAEALGKLSTARTWLEYKALRQFLMVYREALTAMPDLITRIAIDTRYIGQTAIAAGDRAAVAVVVKFFNTYMRRSLNAKDIAAAYNNLNQYRYLAEELLKAGWGDQVLEIARHFKYYAQTAHAMGLAFLTETVAFDLCVVNERAYDLHAPARDELLQLFLEVDKEAELDQQEPSLRGVRKAQVKLATYYLQKGEEALARKIYRDMRDERPDRLRSIRAELLAVTSNEFWEINDRGAVFEYIEPERRQLIHRFFEWFPATTMREPIREEHTQE
;
A
#
# COMPACT_ATOMS: atom_id res chain seq x y z
N MET A 1 -22.20 -7.50 5.79
CA MET A 1 -22.33 -8.73 6.60
C MET A 1 -23.52 -8.74 7.58
N ALA A 2 -24.11 -7.60 7.98
CA ALA A 2 -25.32 -7.57 8.83
C ALA A 2 -26.46 -8.48 8.33
N ARG A 3 -26.63 -8.61 7.00
CA ARG A 3 -27.62 -9.49 6.35
C ARG A 3 -27.38 -11.00 6.57
N ILE A 4 -26.13 -11.41 6.85
CA ILE A 4 -25.75 -12.83 7.03
C ILE A 4 -26.14 -13.32 8.43
N TRP A 5 -26.02 -12.47 9.46
CA TRP A 5 -26.39 -12.81 10.83
C TRP A 5 -27.85 -12.52 11.19
N LEU A 6 -28.48 -11.54 10.52
CA LEU A 6 -29.91 -11.24 10.70
C LEU A 6 -30.81 -12.44 10.37
N ARG A 7 -30.49 -13.21 9.33
CA ARG A 7 -31.26 -14.41 8.94
C ARG A 7 -31.23 -15.53 10.00
N PRO A 8 -30.08 -16.07 10.42
CA PRO A 8 -30.03 -17.12 11.44
C PRO A 8 -30.54 -16.63 12.80
N MET A 9 -30.30 -15.37 13.19
CA MET A 9 -30.86 -14.81 14.43
C MET A 9 -32.38 -14.67 14.37
N SER A 10 -32.93 -14.20 13.24
CA SER A 10 -34.39 -14.14 13.05
C SER A 10 -35.03 -15.54 13.02
N TYR A 11 -34.30 -16.54 12.50
CA TYR A 11 -34.72 -17.93 12.54
C TYR A 11 -34.70 -18.49 13.96
N LEU A 12 -33.62 -18.25 14.73
CA LEU A 12 -33.52 -18.67 16.12
C LEU A 12 -34.58 -18.01 17.00
N LEU A 13 -34.80 -16.69 16.83
CA LEU A 13 -35.89 -15.99 17.50
C LEU A 13 -37.25 -16.57 17.10
N GLY A 14 -37.47 -16.80 15.80
CA GLY A 14 -38.69 -17.40 15.29
C GLY A 14 -38.93 -18.79 15.87
N VAL A 15 -37.90 -19.63 15.95
CA VAL A 15 -37.96 -20.96 16.58
C VAL A 15 -38.21 -20.85 18.07
N SER A 16 -37.55 -19.95 18.80
CA SER A 16 -37.78 -19.75 20.23
C SER A 16 -39.21 -19.28 20.52
N VAL A 17 -39.73 -18.31 19.75
CA VAL A 17 -41.10 -17.81 19.88
C VAL A 17 -42.11 -18.89 19.48
N ALA A 18 -41.87 -19.62 18.39
CA ALA A 18 -42.73 -20.72 17.96
C ALA A 18 -42.75 -21.85 19.00
N THR A 19 -41.60 -22.20 19.58
CA THR A 19 -41.50 -23.22 20.63
C THR A 19 -42.26 -22.76 21.88
N LEU A 20 -42.10 -21.51 22.30
CA LEU A 20 -42.84 -20.94 23.43
C LEU A 20 -44.34 -20.94 23.17
N ALA A 21 -44.78 -20.56 21.97
CA ALA A 21 -46.18 -20.58 21.58
C ALA A 21 -46.76 -22.00 21.56
N VAL A 22 -46.02 -22.99 21.05
CA VAL A 22 -46.44 -24.40 21.03
C VAL A 22 -46.53 -24.97 22.45
N VAL A 23 -45.53 -24.71 23.30
CA VAL A 23 -45.55 -25.15 24.70
C VAL A 23 -46.72 -24.50 25.45
N HIS A 24 -46.93 -23.20 25.26
CA HIS A 24 -48.06 -22.50 25.88
C HIS A 24 -49.41 -23.04 25.41
N LEU A 25 -49.56 -23.37 24.13
CA LEU A 25 -50.78 -24.00 23.61
C LEU A 25 -51.00 -25.39 24.21
N LEU A 26 -49.93 -26.17 24.39
CA LEU A 26 -49.99 -27.48 25.04
C LEU A 26 -50.34 -27.37 26.53
N ASP A 27 -49.83 -26.36 27.23
CA ASP A 27 -50.13 -26.11 28.65
C ASP A 27 -51.60 -25.66 28.83
N VAL A 28 -52.09 -24.77 27.96
CA VAL A 28 -53.51 -24.35 27.93
C VAL A 28 -54.42 -25.52 27.57
N ALA A 29 -54.02 -26.39 26.65
CA ALA A 29 -54.80 -27.59 26.31
C ALA A 29 -54.86 -28.62 27.45
N ARG A 30 -53.94 -28.55 28.42
CA ARG A 30 -53.85 -29.48 29.55
C ARG A 30 -54.56 -28.99 30.80
N HIS A 31 -54.83 -27.69 30.93
CA HIS A 31 -55.65 -27.13 32.01
C HIS A 31 -57.06 -26.84 31.48
N GLU A 32 -58.06 -27.60 31.94
CA GLU A 32 -59.47 -27.50 31.49
C GLU A 32 -60.15 -26.16 31.82
N ASP A 33 -59.50 -25.26 32.56
CA ASP A 33 -59.99 -23.93 32.86
C ASP A 33 -59.10 -22.82 32.28
N ALA A 34 -59.75 -21.99 31.46
CA ALA A 34 -59.46 -20.60 31.11
C ALA A 34 -58.80 -20.30 29.75
N HIS A 35 -59.58 -19.55 28.96
CA HIS A 35 -59.17 -18.70 27.84
C HIS A 35 -58.23 -17.56 28.28
N LEU A 36 -57.14 -17.85 28.99
CA LEU A 36 -56.19 -16.84 29.43
C LEU A 36 -55.37 -16.35 28.24
N SER A 37 -55.54 -15.09 27.88
CA SER A 37 -54.65 -14.39 26.95
C SER A 37 -53.24 -14.29 27.57
N LEU A 38 -52.18 -14.31 26.75
CA LEU A 38 -50.79 -14.09 27.19
C LEU A 38 -50.64 -12.86 28.11
N TRP A 39 -51.49 -11.85 27.90
CA TRP A 39 -51.52 -10.63 28.70
C TRP A 39 -52.12 -10.84 30.10
N GLU A 40 -53.09 -11.74 30.25
CA GLU A 40 -53.73 -12.04 31.55
C GLU A 40 -52.83 -12.92 32.43
N VAL A 41 -51.99 -13.77 31.82
CA VAL A 41 -50.96 -14.54 32.52
C VAL A 41 -49.88 -13.62 33.10
N PHE A 42 -49.43 -12.62 32.33
CA PHE A 42 -48.49 -11.61 32.83
C PHE A 42 -49.12 -10.65 33.86
N ALA A 43 -50.39 -10.30 33.70
CA ALA A 43 -51.10 -9.40 34.62
C ALA A 43 -51.44 -10.05 35.97
N ARG A 44 -51.52 -11.39 36.06
CA ARG A 44 -51.77 -12.14 37.30
C ARG A 44 -50.49 -12.64 37.99
N MET A 45 -49.31 -12.19 37.57
CA MET A 45 -48.02 -12.63 38.11
C MET A 45 -47.94 -12.39 39.63
N SER A 46 -47.67 -13.44 40.41
CA SER A 46 -47.54 -13.30 41.85
C SER A 46 -46.22 -12.60 42.23
N PRO A 47 -46.14 -11.96 43.40
CA PRO A 47 -44.90 -11.31 43.87
C PRO A 47 -43.74 -12.29 43.99
N SER A 48 -44.01 -13.52 44.43
CA SER A 48 -43.02 -14.59 44.47
C SER A 48 -42.52 -14.97 43.08
N ASP A 49 -43.38 -15.04 42.06
CA ASP A 49 -42.94 -15.38 40.71
C ASP A 49 -42.06 -14.27 40.11
N ALA A 50 -42.43 -13.00 40.32
CA ALA A 50 -41.65 -11.86 39.88
C ALA A 50 -40.27 -11.83 40.57
N GLU A 51 -40.19 -12.13 41.86
CA GLU A 51 -38.93 -12.23 42.60
C GLU A 51 -38.04 -13.37 42.08
N HIS A 52 -38.59 -14.55 41.82
CA HIS A 52 -37.83 -15.68 41.27
C HIS A 52 -37.32 -15.39 39.84
N ILE A 53 -38.16 -14.79 38.98
CA ILE A 53 -37.79 -14.42 37.62
C ILE A 53 -36.72 -13.32 37.64
N MET A 54 -36.94 -12.25 38.40
CA MET A 54 -36.02 -11.10 38.45
C MET A 54 -34.73 -11.39 39.21
N GLY A 55 -34.74 -12.34 40.15
CA GLY A 55 -33.57 -12.76 40.93
C GLY A 55 -32.47 -13.33 40.04
N GLY A 56 -32.83 -14.11 39.00
CA GLY A 56 -31.86 -14.69 38.07
C GLY A 56 -31.51 -13.79 36.87
N ILE A 57 -32.45 -13.00 36.35
CA ILE A 57 -32.23 -12.26 35.10
C ILE A 57 -31.13 -11.20 35.22
N GLY A 58 -31.07 -10.48 36.35
CA GLY A 58 -30.04 -9.46 36.57
C GLY A 58 -28.63 -10.04 36.51
N GLU A 59 -28.43 -11.22 37.12
CA GLU A 59 -27.16 -11.95 37.10
C GLU A 59 -26.84 -12.46 35.69
N VAL A 60 -27.82 -12.97 34.95
CA VAL A 60 -27.63 -13.45 33.57
C VAL A 60 -27.23 -12.32 32.61
N ILE A 61 -27.89 -11.15 32.68
CA ILE A 61 -27.51 -10.00 31.82
C ILE A 61 -26.10 -9.52 32.15
N ALA A 62 -25.74 -9.46 33.44
CA ALA A 62 -24.39 -9.11 33.88
C ALA A 62 -23.34 -10.15 33.43
N ALA A 63 -23.67 -11.44 33.48
CA ALA A 63 -22.80 -12.51 32.99
C ALA A 63 -22.58 -12.42 31.46
N ILE A 64 -23.65 -12.17 30.69
CA ILE A 64 -23.55 -11.96 29.23
C ILE A 64 -22.66 -10.76 28.92
N LEU A 65 -22.84 -9.63 29.63
CA LEU A 65 -21.95 -8.47 29.50
C LEU A 65 -20.49 -8.84 29.76
N GLY A 66 -20.21 -9.59 30.82
CA GLY A 66 -18.87 -10.09 31.14
C GLY A 66 -18.27 -10.95 30.03
N ILE A 67 -19.05 -11.87 29.45
CA ILE A 67 -18.63 -12.70 28.30
C ILE A 67 -18.35 -11.82 27.08
N VAL A 68 -19.24 -10.88 26.76
CA VAL A 68 -19.12 -10.00 25.59
C VAL A 68 -17.86 -9.14 25.69
N ILE A 69 -17.60 -8.52 26.85
CA ILE A 69 -16.38 -7.74 27.08
C ILE A 69 -15.14 -8.62 26.98
N THR A 70 -15.15 -9.81 27.58
CA THR A 70 -14.00 -10.71 27.60
C THR A 70 -13.64 -11.18 26.20
N VAL A 71 -14.62 -11.67 25.43
CA VAL A 71 -14.41 -12.13 24.06
C VAL A 71 -13.98 -10.97 23.16
N ALA A 72 -14.63 -9.81 23.24
CA ALA A 72 -14.24 -8.64 22.45
C ALA A 72 -12.82 -8.18 22.80
N SER A 73 -12.46 -8.14 24.08
CA SER A 73 -11.12 -7.79 24.54
C SER A 73 -10.06 -8.77 24.04
N ILE A 74 -10.33 -10.08 24.08
CA ILE A 74 -9.41 -11.10 23.55
C ILE A 74 -9.20 -10.91 22.04
N ILE A 75 -10.27 -10.73 21.26
CA ILE A 75 -10.16 -10.54 19.80
C ILE A 75 -9.35 -9.28 19.49
N VAL A 76 -9.64 -8.17 20.18
CA VAL A 76 -8.93 -6.90 20.01
C VAL A 76 -7.46 -7.05 20.41
N GLN A 77 -7.15 -7.70 21.54
CA GLN A 77 -5.78 -7.92 22.00
C GLN A 77 -4.98 -8.80 21.02
N LEU A 78 -5.57 -9.89 20.54
CA LEU A 78 -4.93 -10.78 19.57
C LEU A 78 -4.56 -10.01 18.30
N ALA A 79 -5.47 -9.18 17.79
CA ALA A 79 -5.19 -8.39 16.60
C ALA A 79 -4.32 -7.17 16.85
N ALA A 80 -4.37 -6.58 18.04
CA ALA A 80 -3.50 -5.49 18.43
C ALA A 80 -2.03 -5.95 18.49
N ASN A 81 -1.80 -7.13 19.05
CA ASN A 81 -0.50 -7.80 19.03
C ASN A 81 -0.12 -8.25 17.63
N ARG A 82 -1.10 -8.62 16.79
CA ARG A 82 -0.85 -9.13 15.45
C ARG A 82 -0.57 -8.02 14.41
N TYR A 83 -1.27 -6.90 14.46
CA TYR A 83 -1.25 -5.94 13.36
C TYR A 83 -0.85 -4.53 13.81
N THR A 84 -1.52 -3.98 14.81
CA THR A 84 -1.14 -2.69 15.39
C THR A 84 -1.81 -2.46 16.75
N PRO A 85 -1.08 -1.99 17.77
CA PRO A 85 -1.64 -1.73 19.10
C PRO A 85 -2.80 -0.73 19.07
N ARG A 86 -2.87 0.13 18.04
CA ARG A 86 -3.92 1.15 17.87
C ARG A 86 -5.30 0.61 17.56
N ILE A 87 -5.44 -0.68 17.18
CA ILE A 87 -6.77 -1.31 17.06
C ILE A 87 -7.54 -1.16 18.37
N THR A 88 -6.86 -1.24 19.52
CA THR A 88 -7.45 -1.02 20.85
C THR A 88 -8.04 0.37 21.00
N GLU A 89 -7.30 1.42 20.62
CA GLU A 89 -7.80 2.80 20.67
C GLU A 89 -8.98 3.01 19.72
N MET A 90 -8.91 2.45 18.51
CA MET A 90 -10.00 2.50 17.54
C MET A 90 -11.26 1.80 18.08
N PHE A 91 -11.09 0.67 18.76
CA PHE A 91 -12.20 -0.09 19.34
C PHE A 91 -12.97 0.74 20.37
N PHE A 92 -12.27 1.42 21.28
CA PHE A 92 -12.90 2.26 22.29
C PHE A 92 -13.50 3.54 21.69
N ARG A 93 -12.93 4.10 20.62
CA ARG A 93 -13.46 5.30 19.95
C ARG A 93 -14.65 5.02 19.05
N ASP A 94 -14.91 3.76 18.72
CA ASP A 94 -15.98 3.37 17.82
C ASP A 94 -17.36 3.51 18.49
N ARG A 95 -18.27 4.22 17.81
CA ARG A 95 -19.61 4.50 18.34
C ARG A 95 -20.44 3.24 18.50
N THR A 96 -20.30 2.26 17.63
CA THR A 96 -21.08 1.01 17.69
C THR A 96 -20.68 0.21 18.93
N ASN A 97 -19.37 0.09 19.20
CA ASN A 97 -18.88 -0.58 20.40
C ASN A 97 -19.38 0.10 21.67
N MET A 98 -19.28 1.43 21.75
CA MET A 98 -19.80 2.19 22.89
C MET A 98 -21.31 2.01 23.08
N LEU A 99 -22.10 2.02 21.99
CA LEU A 99 -23.55 1.84 22.05
C LEU A 99 -23.95 0.45 22.53
N VAL A 100 -23.29 -0.61 22.04
CA VAL A 100 -23.58 -1.99 22.45
C VAL A 100 -23.17 -2.21 23.90
N MET A 101 -21.98 -1.79 24.31
CA MET A 101 -21.55 -1.87 25.72
C MET A 101 -22.49 -1.07 26.63
N GLY A 102 -22.85 0.15 26.22
CA GLY A 102 -23.81 0.98 26.94
C GLY A 102 -25.18 0.32 27.07
N PHE A 103 -25.69 -0.33 26.02
CA PHE A 103 -26.94 -1.07 26.04
C PHE A 103 -26.93 -2.19 27.09
N PHE A 104 -25.87 -2.99 27.15
CA PHE A 104 -25.75 -4.05 28.15
C PHE A 104 -25.63 -3.51 29.58
N VAL A 105 -24.84 -2.46 29.80
CA VAL A 105 -24.69 -1.81 31.12
C VAL A 105 -26.04 -1.23 31.59
N VAL A 106 -26.73 -0.50 30.72
CA VAL A 106 -28.05 0.06 31.02
C VAL A 106 -29.06 -1.05 31.32
N SER A 107 -29.04 -2.13 30.55
CA SER A 107 -29.94 -3.29 30.77
C SER A 107 -29.69 -3.98 32.11
N ALA A 108 -28.42 -4.17 32.48
CA ALA A 108 -28.04 -4.76 33.76
C ALA A 108 -28.45 -3.88 34.95
N VAL A 109 -28.16 -2.57 34.87
CA VAL A 109 -28.53 -1.60 35.90
C VAL A 109 -30.06 -1.51 36.02
N PHE A 110 -30.77 -1.43 34.90
CA PHE A 110 -32.24 -1.43 34.89
C PHE A 110 -32.82 -2.68 35.56
N SER A 111 -32.31 -3.87 35.22
CA SER A 111 -32.74 -5.12 35.85
C SER A 111 -32.53 -5.11 37.37
N LEU A 112 -31.41 -4.56 37.84
CA LEU A 112 -31.11 -4.43 39.28
C LEU A 112 -32.08 -3.45 39.98
N TRP A 113 -32.39 -2.31 39.34
CA TRP A 113 -33.34 -1.35 39.88
C TRP A 113 -34.77 -1.89 39.93
N VAL A 114 -35.19 -2.64 38.92
CA VAL A 114 -36.51 -3.30 38.92
C VAL A 114 -36.55 -4.35 40.04
N ASN A 115 -35.49 -5.14 40.21
CA ASN A 115 -35.38 -6.10 41.31
C ASN A 115 -35.49 -5.40 42.68
N PHE A 116 -34.75 -4.30 42.90
CA PHE A 116 -34.83 -3.49 44.12
C PHE A 116 -36.23 -2.88 44.37
N SER A 117 -36.99 -2.62 43.31
CA SER A 117 -38.34 -2.03 43.42
C SER A 117 -39.40 -3.04 43.87
N ILE A 118 -39.10 -4.35 43.83
CA ILE A 118 -40.00 -5.38 44.32
C ILE A 118 -40.04 -5.28 45.86
N ARG A 119 -41.20 -4.88 46.40
CA ARG A 119 -41.43 -4.88 47.85
C ARG A 119 -42.28 -6.08 48.22
N VAL A 120 -41.66 -7.06 48.85
CA VAL A 120 -42.36 -8.13 49.56
C VAL A 120 -42.52 -7.66 51.00
N GLY A 121 -43.77 -7.41 51.41
CA GLY A 121 -44.08 -6.97 52.78
C GLY A 121 -43.53 -7.97 53.80
N GLY A 122 -42.45 -7.60 54.49
CA GLY A 122 -41.92 -8.35 55.61
C GLY A 122 -42.85 -8.24 56.80
N GLY A 123 -43.58 -9.32 57.10
CA GLY A 123 -44.34 -9.48 58.34
C GLY A 123 -45.79 -8.97 58.29
N GLY A 124 -46.72 -9.88 57.95
CA GLY A 124 -48.07 -9.91 58.53
C GLY A 124 -49.08 -8.81 58.18
N SER A 125 -48.77 -7.86 57.30
CA SER A 125 -49.75 -6.86 56.82
C SER A 125 -49.85 -6.89 55.29
N THR A 126 -51.03 -7.22 54.80
CA THR A 126 -51.36 -7.50 53.38
C THR A 126 -51.54 -6.25 52.53
N GLU A 127 -51.03 -5.08 52.95
CA GLU A 127 -51.43 -3.80 52.34
C GLU A 127 -50.41 -3.11 51.44
N ASP A 128 -49.15 -3.54 51.35
CA ASP A 128 -48.19 -2.92 50.41
C ASP A 128 -47.31 -3.95 49.68
N VAL A 129 -47.95 -4.80 48.89
CA VAL A 129 -47.27 -5.68 47.93
C VAL A 129 -47.22 -4.98 46.58
N PHE A 130 -46.05 -4.44 46.21
CA PHE A 130 -45.85 -3.76 44.92
C PHE A 130 -45.02 -4.62 43.97
N VAL A 131 -45.64 -5.05 42.86
CA VAL A 131 -44.99 -5.81 41.79
C VAL A 131 -44.94 -4.95 40.51
N PRO A 132 -43.75 -4.53 40.05
CA PRO A 132 -43.61 -3.72 38.84
C PRO A 132 -43.73 -4.58 37.57
N VAL A 133 -44.95 -5.02 37.21
CA VAL A 133 -45.21 -5.90 36.05
C VAL A 133 -44.58 -5.38 34.75
N TYR A 134 -44.74 -4.08 34.46
CA TYR A 134 -44.10 -3.46 33.29
C TYR A 134 -42.57 -3.52 33.34
N GLY A 135 -41.98 -3.38 34.53
CA GLY A 135 -40.54 -3.49 34.72
C GLY A 135 -40.03 -4.92 34.46
N VAL A 136 -40.78 -5.94 34.88
CA VAL A 136 -40.47 -7.35 34.61
C VAL A 136 -40.55 -7.66 33.12
N VAL A 137 -41.61 -7.21 32.44
CA VAL A 137 -41.78 -7.40 30.99
C VAL A 137 -40.66 -6.71 30.20
N VAL A 138 -40.34 -5.45 30.54
CA VAL A 138 -39.23 -4.73 29.89
C VAL A 138 -37.91 -5.46 30.15
N THR A 139 -37.66 -5.93 31.36
CA THR A 139 -36.44 -6.69 31.70
C THR A 139 -36.33 -7.99 30.90
N MET A 140 -37.43 -8.73 30.74
CA MET A 140 -37.48 -9.95 29.91
C MET A 140 -37.20 -9.63 28.43
N GLY A 141 -37.74 -8.51 27.93
CA GLY A 141 -37.43 -7.98 26.60
C GLY A 141 -35.94 -7.62 26.45
N LEU A 142 -35.36 -6.94 27.44
CA LEU A 142 -33.94 -6.57 27.46
C LEU A 142 -33.02 -7.79 27.52
N LEU A 143 -33.38 -8.83 28.28
CA LEU A 143 -32.66 -10.10 28.29
C LEU A 143 -32.67 -10.77 26.90
N THR A 144 -33.85 -10.84 26.29
CA THR A 144 -34.01 -11.42 24.95
C THR A 144 -33.19 -10.65 23.92
N ALA A 145 -33.26 -9.32 23.95
CA ALA A 145 -32.47 -8.45 23.09
C ALA A 145 -30.97 -8.59 23.34
N SER A 146 -30.54 -8.71 24.60
CA SER A 146 -29.14 -8.93 25.01
C SER A 146 -28.58 -10.22 24.40
N LEU A 147 -29.35 -11.31 24.44
CA LEU A 147 -28.94 -12.59 23.87
C LEU A 147 -28.87 -12.54 22.33
N LEU A 148 -29.86 -11.91 21.70
CA LEU A 148 -29.90 -11.75 20.23
C LEU A 148 -28.85 -10.77 19.70
N MET A 149 -28.45 -9.77 20.47
CA MET A 149 -27.45 -8.80 20.06
C MET A 149 -26.02 -9.37 20.14
N MET A 150 -25.80 -10.41 20.95
CA MET A 150 -24.47 -11.00 21.17
C MET A 150 -23.82 -11.50 19.88
N ALA A 151 -24.50 -12.37 19.13
CA ALA A 151 -23.95 -12.94 17.90
C ALA A 151 -23.63 -11.91 16.78
N PRO A 152 -24.54 -10.99 16.41
CA PRO A 152 -24.22 -9.96 15.41
C PRO A 152 -23.13 -9.01 15.91
N TYR A 153 -23.03 -8.77 17.22
CA TYR A 153 -21.93 -7.99 17.78
C TYR A 153 -20.58 -8.69 17.62
N PHE A 154 -20.48 -10.00 17.89
CA PHE A 154 -19.24 -10.72 17.62
C PHE A 154 -18.86 -10.71 16.14
N GLY A 155 -19.83 -10.90 15.24
CA GLY A 155 -19.60 -10.72 13.80
C GLY A 155 -19.07 -9.32 13.47
N TYR A 156 -19.65 -8.28 14.08
CA TYR A 156 -19.16 -6.91 13.94
C TYR A 156 -17.73 -6.74 14.44
N VAL A 157 -17.39 -7.28 15.62
CA VAL A 157 -16.03 -7.18 16.19
C VAL A 157 -15.01 -7.90 15.31
N PHE A 158 -15.34 -9.09 14.77
CA PHE A 158 -14.45 -9.78 13.82
C PHE A 158 -14.22 -8.96 12.55
N ASP A 159 -15.29 -8.44 11.93
CA ASP A 159 -15.18 -7.58 10.75
C ASP A 159 -14.43 -6.27 11.05
N PHE A 160 -14.62 -5.71 12.25
CA PHE A 160 -13.98 -4.49 12.71
C PHE A 160 -12.46 -4.64 12.82
N VAL A 161 -12.03 -5.82 13.29
CA VAL A 161 -10.63 -6.15 13.56
C VAL A 161 -9.92 -6.73 12.33
N GLU A 162 -10.67 -7.12 11.30
CA GLU A 162 -10.11 -7.58 10.02
C GLU A 162 -9.11 -6.55 9.46
N PRO A 163 -7.87 -6.96 9.16
CA PRO A 163 -6.77 -6.05 8.83
C PRO A 163 -7.10 -5.17 7.62
N ASP A 164 -7.78 -5.71 6.62
CA ASP A 164 -8.22 -4.99 5.43
C ASP A 164 -9.16 -3.82 5.76
N ASN A 165 -10.03 -3.98 6.76
CA ASN A 165 -10.97 -2.95 7.17
C ASN A 165 -10.26 -1.89 8.04
N VAL A 166 -9.31 -2.31 8.88
CA VAL A 166 -8.46 -1.40 9.67
C VAL A 166 -7.64 -0.50 8.73
N VAL A 167 -6.90 -1.09 7.79
CA VAL A 167 -6.09 -0.38 6.80
C VAL A 167 -6.95 0.59 5.98
N ARG A 168 -8.11 0.12 5.49
CA ARG A 168 -9.04 0.98 4.74
C ARG A 168 -9.54 2.16 5.57
N ARG A 169 -9.88 1.95 6.85
CA ARG A 169 -10.37 3.00 7.74
C ARG A 169 -9.29 4.05 8.01
N ILE A 170 -8.05 3.62 8.26
CA ILE A 170 -6.90 4.52 8.45
C ILE A 170 -6.72 5.38 7.19
N LYS A 171 -6.70 4.74 6.01
CA LYS A 171 -6.57 5.45 4.72
C LYS A 171 -7.69 6.47 4.53
N THR A 172 -8.96 6.06 4.66
CA THR A 172 -10.10 6.95 4.46
C THR A 172 -10.06 8.14 5.42
N SER A 173 -9.72 7.90 6.70
CA SER A 173 -9.56 8.97 7.68
C SER A 173 -8.43 9.93 7.28
N GLY A 174 -7.30 9.42 6.79
CA GLY A 174 -6.18 10.25 6.33
C GLY A 174 -6.54 11.11 5.11
N VAL A 175 -7.21 10.52 4.12
CA VAL A 175 -7.68 11.22 2.91
C VAL A 175 -8.70 12.30 3.26
N GLU A 176 -9.70 11.98 4.08
CA GLU A 176 -10.75 12.92 4.49
C GLU A 176 -10.16 14.16 5.18
N GLN A 177 -9.20 13.97 6.08
CA GLN A 177 -8.55 15.08 6.78
C GLN A 177 -7.62 15.88 5.86
N ALA A 178 -6.91 15.22 4.94
CA ALA A 178 -6.04 15.89 3.98
C ALA A 178 -6.83 16.71 2.94
N LEU A 179 -8.02 16.24 2.55
CA LEU A 179 -8.88 16.87 1.53
C LEU A 179 -9.98 17.77 2.11
N ARG A 180 -10.01 17.98 3.43
CA ARG A 180 -11.02 18.82 4.07
C ARG A 180 -11.00 20.23 3.45
N PRO A 181 -12.14 20.73 2.93
CA PRO A 181 -12.19 21.98 2.18
C PRO A 181 -11.86 23.18 3.06
N ALA A 182 -11.14 24.16 2.48
CA ALA A 182 -10.75 25.36 3.17
C ALA A 182 -11.97 26.26 3.45
N GLY A 183 -12.30 26.49 4.73
CA GLY A 183 -13.32 27.47 5.12
C GLY A 183 -13.77 27.32 6.57
N GLY A 184 -13.67 28.40 7.36
CA GLY A 184 -14.17 28.47 8.73
C GLY A 184 -13.26 27.87 9.81
N GLU A 185 -12.10 27.30 9.44
CA GLU A 185 -11.22 26.59 10.37
C GLU A 185 -10.24 27.51 11.11
N GLY A 186 -10.16 27.31 12.42
CA GLY A 186 -9.13 27.90 13.28
C GLY A 186 -7.75 27.28 13.03
N GLU A 187 -6.68 27.95 13.50
CA GLU A 187 -5.31 27.44 13.36
C GLU A 187 -5.10 26.07 14.05
N ALA A 188 -5.75 25.87 15.20
CA ALA A 188 -5.72 24.60 15.93
C ALA A 188 -6.36 23.45 15.13
N GLU A 189 -7.45 23.72 14.39
CA GLU A 189 -8.12 22.71 13.57
C GLU A 189 -7.26 22.32 12.37
N VAL A 190 -6.58 23.29 11.74
CA VAL A 190 -5.60 23.03 10.67
C VAL A 190 -4.44 22.18 11.18
N ASP A 191 -3.96 22.42 12.41
CA ASP A 191 -2.93 21.59 13.04
C ASP A 191 -3.43 20.17 13.32
N GLU A 192 -4.64 20.03 13.85
CA GLU A 192 -5.25 18.73 14.15
C GLU A 192 -5.40 17.85 12.90
N ARG A 193 -5.87 18.42 11.78
CA ARG A 193 -5.96 17.67 10.52
C ARG A 193 -4.59 17.27 9.98
N ARG A 194 -3.55 18.10 10.11
CA ARG A 194 -2.16 17.76 9.71
C ARG A 194 -1.65 16.58 10.52
N VAL A 195 -1.82 16.63 11.84
CA VAL A 195 -1.41 15.55 12.75
C VAL A 195 -2.19 14.26 12.46
N THR A 196 -3.47 14.36 12.11
CA THR A 196 -4.28 13.18 11.79
C THR A 196 -3.85 12.53 10.47
N ALA A 197 -3.55 13.32 9.44
CA ALA A 197 -3.01 12.81 8.17
C ALA A 197 -1.60 12.20 8.36
N LEU A 198 -0.73 12.88 9.12
CA LEU A 198 0.59 12.37 9.52
C LEU A 198 0.47 11.00 10.22
N SER A 199 -0.35 10.94 11.26
CA SER A 199 -0.61 9.74 12.04
C SER A 199 -1.19 8.62 11.18
N SER A 200 -1.99 8.93 10.17
CA SER A 200 -2.52 7.93 9.24
C SER A 200 -1.43 7.30 8.38
N LEU A 201 -0.46 8.09 7.90
CA LEU A 201 0.70 7.58 7.15
C LEU A 201 1.57 6.67 8.02
N GLU A 202 1.87 7.09 9.25
CA GLU A 202 2.68 6.31 10.20
C GLU A 202 1.98 5.00 10.58
N GLN A 203 0.68 5.05 10.84
CA GLN A 203 -0.10 3.86 11.16
C GLN A 203 -0.11 2.83 10.04
N LEU A 204 -0.23 3.29 8.78
CA LEU A 204 -0.13 2.39 7.63
C LEU A 204 1.28 1.80 7.54
N ALA A 205 2.33 2.60 7.77
CA ALA A 205 3.70 2.10 7.79
C ALA A 205 3.91 1.03 8.87
N ASP A 206 3.46 1.29 10.10
CA ASP A 206 3.55 0.36 11.23
C ASP A 206 2.82 -0.96 10.94
N VAL A 207 1.62 -0.90 10.36
CA VAL A 207 0.87 -2.11 9.96
C VAL A 207 1.63 -2.89 8.88
N ALA A 208 2.23 -2.20 7.90
CA ALA A 208 3.04 -2.86 6.87
C ALA A 208 4.29 -3.53 7.47
N LEU A 209 4.98 -2.88 8.40
CA LEU A 209 6.14 -3.43 9.10
C LEU A 209 5.78 -4.66 9.94
N ASN A 210 4.70 -4.61 10.71
CA ASN A 210 4.22 -5.75 11.50
C ASN A 210 3.76 -6.91 10.60
N ALA A 211 3.15 -6.61 9.45
CA ALA A 211 2.78 -7.62 8.47
C ALA A 211 4.03 -8.28 7.84
N ILE A 212 5.11 -7.53 7.59
CA ILE A 212 6.39 -8.07 7.13
C ILE A 212 6.99 -9.01 8.20
N ASP A 213 7.01 -8.58 9.47
CA ASP A 213 7.53 -9.39 10.58
C ASP A 213 6.77 -10.73 10.71
N GLN A 214 5.45 -10.69 10.49
CA GLN A 214 4.60 -11.88 10.48
C GLN A 214 4.57 -12.64 9.16
N LYS A 215 5.31 -12.19 8.16
CA LYS A 215 5.38 -12.78 6.83
C LYS A 215 4.03 -12.83 6.10
N ASP A 216 3.12 -11.90 6.43
CA ASP A 216 1.84 -11.75 5.76
C ASP A 216 1.96 -10.81 4.55
N LYS A 217 2.33 -11.38 3.40
CA LYS A 217 2.50 -10.65 2.14
C LYS A 217 1.21 -9.93 1.71
N GLY A 218 0.05 -10.52 1.96
CA GLY A 218 -1.24 -9.98 1.53
C GLY A 218 -1.54 -8.65 2.21
N ILE A 219 -1.44 -8.63 3.54
CA ILE A 219 -1.66 -7.42 4.34
C ILE A 219 -0.56 -6.39 4.07
N ALA A 220 0.71 -6.80 4.02
CA ALA A 220 1.82 -5.89 3.76
C ALA A 220 1.65 -5.16 2.42
N SER A 221 1.38 -5.91 1.34
CA SER A 221 1.13 -5.32 0.02
C SER A 221 -0.05 -4.36 0.04
N LYS A 222 -1.20 -4.77 0.60
CA LYS A 222 -2.40 -3.92 0.62
C LYS A 222 -2.24 -2.65 1.45
N THR A 223 -1.38 -2.70 2.46
CA THR A 223 -1.08 -1.55 3.30
C THR A 223 -0.16 -0.56 2.59
N ILE A 224 0.84 -1.07 1.84
CA ILE A 224 1.69 -0.26 0.94
C ILE A 224 0.80 0.45 -0.11
N ASP A 225 -0.13 -0.30 -0.71
CA ASP A 225 -1.10 0.25 -1.68
C ASP A 225 -1.92 1.39 -1.06
N SER A 226 -2.42 1.18 0.15
CA SER A 226 -3.26 2.16 0.85
C SER A 226 -2.49 3.43 1.20
N LEU A 227 -1.19 3.33 1.49
CA LEU A 227 -0.32 4.47 1.71
C LEU A 227 -0.14 5.28 0.41
N SER A 228 0.05 4.59 -0.72
CA SER A 228 0.11 5.21 -2.05
C SER A 228 -1.19 5.91 -2.42
N GLU A 229 -2.32 5.20 -2.30
CA GLU A 229 -3.65 5.67 -2.64
C GLU A 229 -4.04 6.95 -1.88
N LEU A 230 -3.59 7.09 -0.63
CA LEU A 230 -3.81 8.32 0.15
C LEU A 230 -3.16 9.53 -0.56
N VAL A 231 -1.89 9.41 -0.95
CA VAL A 231 -1.15 10.49 -1.61
C VAL A 231 -1.68 10.74 -3.03
N VAL A 232 -2.01 9.68 -3.76
CA VAL A 232 -2.61 9.76 -5.10
C VAL A 232 -3.97 10.46 -5.07
N ALA A 233 -4.81 10.20 -4.06
CA ALA A 233 -6.08 10.91 -3.90
C ALA A 233 -5.89 12.40 -3.51
N TYR A 234 -4.85 12.68 -2.74
CA TYR A 234 -4.50 14.02 -2.27
C TYR A 234 -3.98 14.95 -3.37
N LEU A 235 -3.05 14.47 -4.21
CA LEU A 235 -2.27 15.27 -5.16
C LEU A 235 -3.12 16.16 -6.10
N PRO A 236 -4.20 15.67 -6.74
CA PRO A 236 -5.02 16.49 -7.64
C PRO A 236 -5.68 17.70 -6.97
N HIS A 237 -5.94 17.62 -5.67
CA HIS A 237 -6.63 18.65 -4.89
C HIS A 237 -5.67 19.56 -4.10
N LYS A 238 -4.36 19.28 -4.15
CA LYS A 238 -3.34 20.00 -3.40
C LYS A 238 -3.39 21.52 -3.61
N ALA A 239 -3.67 21.97 -4.83
CA ALA A 239 -3.71 23.40 -5.16
C ALA A 239 -4.86 24.15 -4.47
N THR A 240 -5.94 23.48 -4.09
CA THR A 240 -7.14 24.10 -3.49
C THR A 240 -7.08 24.16 -1.96
N LEU A 241 -6.04 23.61 -1.34
CA LEU A 241 -5.92 23.55 0.11
C LEU A 241 -5.44 24.88 0.70
N ASP A 242 -5.84 25.13 1.95
CA ASP A 242 -5.37 26.27 2.74
C ASP A 242 -3.83 26.30 2.80
N PRO A 243 -3.16 27.41 2.44
CA PRO A 243 -1.71 27.55 2.50
C PRO A 243 -1.08 27.19 3.86
N ARG A 244 -1.82 27.35 4.97
CA ARG A 244 -1.39 26.97 6.33
C ARG A 244 -1.16 25.48 6.47
N TRP A 245 -1.84 24.65 5.69
CA TRP A 245 -1.63 23.18 5.62
C TRP A 245 -0.18 22.81 5.34
N PHE A 246 0.51 23.61 4.53
CA PHE A 246 1.85 23.28 4.05
C PHE A 246 2.96 23.73 5.00
N GLN A 247 2.63 24.51 6.02
CA GLN A 247 3.62 25.00 6.98
C GLN A 247 4.03 23.87 7.92
N ILE A 248 5.32 23.59 8.04
CA ILE A 248 5.82 22.63 9.04
C ILE A 248 6.06 23.39 10.35
N ARG A 249 5.08 23.34 11.27
CA ARG A 249 5.09 24.04 12.56
C ARG A 249 4.53 23.16 13.67
N ASP A 250 4.67 23.62 14.91
CA ASP A 250 4.03 23.07 16.11
C ASP A 250 4.23 21.56 16.27
N ARG A 251 3.15 20.78 16.21
CA ARG A 251 3.19 19.33 16.41
C ARG A 251 3.87 18.62 15.25
N LEU A 252 3.67 19.09 14.02
CA LEU A 252 4.31 18.52 12.83
C LEU A 252 5.83 18.72 12.85
N ALA A 253 6.31 19.85 13.38
CA ALA A 253 7.76 20.10 13.50
C ALA A 253 8.46 19.23 14.57
N LYS A 254 7.69 18.65 15.51
CA LYS A 254 8.20 17.76 16.56
C LYS A 254 8.28 16.30 16.12
N ASP A 255 7.69 15.95 14.99
CA ASP A 255 7.77 14.60 14.45
C ASP A 255 9.21 14.21 14.11
N THR A 256 9.54 12.93 14.29
CA THR A 256 10.91 12.39 14.20
C THR A 256 11.53 12.61 12.83
N ASP A 257 10.72 12.56 11.76
CA ASP A 257 11.21 12.76 10.39
C ASP A 257 11.53 14.23 10.08
N PHE A 258 10.94 15.18 10.80
CA PHE A 258 11.13 16.62 10.56
C PHE A 258 12.08 17.26 11.58
N VAL A 259 12.06 16.83 12.84
CA VAL A 259 12.88 17.41 13.92
C VAL A 259 14.39 17.24 13.66
N SER A 260 14.77 16.18 12.95
CA SER A 260 16.16 15.90 12.58
C SER A 260 16.65 16.71 11.38
N MET A 261 15.76 17.42 10.67
CA MET A 261 16.11 18.22 9.51
C MET A 261 16.57 19.62 9.90
N ASN A 262 17.48 20.20 9.13
CA ASN A 262 17.86 21.60 9.33
C ASN A 262 16.72 22.55 8.89
N ALA A 263 16.72 23.78 9.43
CA ALA A 263 15.67 24.77 9.18
C ALA A 263 15.50 25.10 7.69
N GLU A 264 16.59 25.12 6.92
CA GLU A 264 16.56 25.37 5.48
C GLU A 264 15.80 24.27 4.72
N ALA A 265 16.02 23.00 5.05
CA ALA A 265 15.33 21.88 4.40
C ALA A 265 13.84 21.85 4.76
N LEU A 266 13.47 22.18 6.01
CA LEU A 266 12.07 22.34 6.42
C LEU A 266 11.40 23.50 5.68
N GLY A 267 12.10 24.62 5.52
CA GLY A 267 11.65 25.77 4.74
C GLY A 267 11.42 25.42 3.27
N LYS A 268 12.32 24.64 2.67
CA LYS A 268 12.17 24.13 1.30
C LYS A 268 10.95 23.24 1.15
N LEU A 269 10.70 22.30 2.06
CA LEU A 269 9.51 21.45 2.02
C LEU A 269 8.21 22.24 2.17
N SER A 270 8.18 23.22 3.08
CA SER A 270 7.01 24.07 3.31
C SER A 270 6.72 24.96 2.09
N THR A 271 7.77 25.54 1.50
CA THR A 271 7.67 26.40 0.31
C THR A 271 7.27 25.61 -0.93
N ALA A 272 7.86 24.42 -1.12
CA ALA A 272 7.53 23.49 -2.19
C ALA A 272 6.15 22.83 -2.00
N ARG A 273 5.53 22.99 -0.83
CA ARG A 273 4.24 22.38 -0.47
C ARG A 273 4.25 20.85 -0.49
N THR A 274 5.38 20.20 -0.26
CA THR A 274 5.58 18.74 -0.49
C THR A 274 5.73 17.89 0.77
N TRP A 275 5.32 18.40 1.95
CA TRP A 275 5.57 17.70 3.21
C TRP A 275 4.87 16.33 3.30
N LEU A 276 3.64 16.20 2.76
CA LEU A 276 2.85 14.98 2.84
C LEU A 276 3.43 13.88 1.95
N GLU A 277 3.78 14.23 0.70
CA GLU A 277 4.44 13.35 -0.26
C GLU A 277 5.79 12.89 0.28
N TYR A 278 6.56 13.82 0.85
CA TYR A 278 7.84 13.51 1.48
C TYR A 278 7.65 12.53 2.65
N LYS A 279 6.70 12.77 3.56
CA LYS A 279 6.44 11.89 4.70
C LYS A 279 5.98 10.50 4.26
N ALA A 280 5.08 10.40 3.28
CA ALA A 280 4.62 9.11 2.75
C ALA A 280 5.76 8.31 2.14
N LEU A 281 6.62 8.94 1.33
CA LEU A 281 7.78 8.27 0.75
C LEU A 281 8.86 7.94 1.79
N ARG A 282 8.96 8.71 2.89
CA ARG A 282 9.76 8.32 4.08
C ARG A 282 9.24 7.04 4.71
N GLN A 283 7.92 6.89 4.83
CA GLN A 283 7.31 5.65 5.31
C GLN A 283 7.61 4.48 4.36
N PHE A 284 7.48 4.67 3.04
CA PHE A 284 7.95 3.68 2.07
C PHE A 284 9.42 3.33 2.24
N LEU A 285 10.30 4.30 2.47
CA LEU A 285 11.72 4.03 2.69
C LEU A 285 11.97 3.19 3.96
N MET A 286 11.16 3.37 5.00
CA MET A 286 11.23 2.55 6.21
C MET A 286 10.83 1.10 5.90
N VAL A 287 9.66 0.91 5.28
CA VAL A 287 9.15 -0.40 4.86
C VAL A 287 10.11 -1.08 3.87
N TYR A 288 10.65 -0.33 2.92
CA TYR A 288 11.60 -0.81 1.91
C TYR A 288 12.86 -1.39 2.55
N ARG A 289 13.39 -0.78 3.61
CA ARG A 289 14.59 -1.26 4.29
C ARG A 289 14.37 -2.63 4.94
N GLU A 290 13.23 -2.83 5.58
CA GLU A 290 12.89 -4.13 6.17
C GLU A 290 12.56 -5.16 5.08
N ALA A 291 11.81 -4.76 4.05
CA ALA A 291 11.46 -5.61 2.92
C ALA A 291 12.68 -6.14 2.16
N LEU A 292 13.76 -5.36 2.04
CA LEU A 292 15.00 -5.80 1.37
C LEU A 292 15.56 -7.10 1.96
N THR A 293 15.38 -7.31 3.26
CA THR A 293 15.91 -8.49 3.96
C THR A 293 14.85 -9.56 4.14
N ALA A 294 13.63 -9.17 4.48
CA ALA A 294 12.58 -10.10 4.92
C ALA A 294 11.61 -10.52 3.80
N MET A 295 11.31 -9.64 2.83
CA MET A 295 10.27 -9.87 1.83
C MET A 295 10.53 -9.11 0.51
N PRO A 296 11.48 -9.58 -0.34
CA PRO A 296 11.92 -8.86 -1.53
C PRO A 296 10.81 -8.54 -2.54
N ASP A 297 9.74 -9.34 -2.61
CA ASP A 297 8.59 -9.09 -3.50
C ASP A 297 7.93 -7.72 -3.26
N LEU A 298 7.99 -7.19 -2.04
CA LEU A 298 7.42 -5.89 -1.70
C LEU A 298 8.23 -4.71 -2.26
N ILE A 299 9.51 -4.92 -2.60
CA ILE A 299 10.37 -3.90 -3.20
C ILE A 299 9.78 -3.43 -4.53
N THR A 300 9.40 -4.39 -5.38
CA THR A 300 8.75 -4.09 -6.66
C THR A 300 7.45 -3.32 -6.44
N ARG A 301 6.68 -3.68 -5.41
CA ARG A 301 5.44 -2.99 -5.09
C ARG A 301 5.67 -1.54 -4.67
N ILE A 302 6.62 -1.30 -3.77
CA ILE A 302 6.99 0.05 -3.32
C ILE A 302 7.45 0.91 -4.50
N ALA A 303 8.24 0.35 -5.42
CA ALA A 303 8.69 1.05 -6.62
C ALA A 303 7.53 1.38 -7.57
N ILE A 304 6.57 0.46 -7.77
CA ILE A 304 5.36 0.69 -8.57
C ILE A 304 4.51 1.81 -7.96
N ASP A 305 4.29 1.78 -6.65
CA ASP A 305 3.46 2.75 -5.95
C ASP A 305 4.12 4.13 -5.90
N THR A 306 5.44 4.18 -5.73
CA THR A 306 6.23 5.42 -5.87
C THR A 306 6.08 6.02 -7.28
N ARG A 307 6.07 5.17 -8.33
CA ARG A 307 5.79 5.61 -9.70
C ARG A 307 4.37 6.15 -9.83
N TYR A 308 3.35 5.53 -9.23
CA TYR A 308 1.97 6.04 -9.28
C TYR A 308 1.82 7.41 -8.62
N ILE A 309 2.50 7.66 -7.51
CA ILE A 309 2.61 8.99 -6.91
C ILE A 309 3.24 9.96 -7.92
N GLY A 310 4.34 9.57 -8.57
CA GLY A 310 5.01 10.36 -9.61
C GLY A 310 4.11 10.68 -10.81
N GLN A 311 3.40 9.68 -11.35
CA GLN A 311 2.47 9.85 -12.47
C GLN A 311 1.33 10.80 -12.13
N THR A 312 0.80 10.69 -10.91
CA THR A 312 -0.25 11.60 -10.43
C THR A 312 0.28 13.02 -10.26
N ALA A 313 1.51 13.19 -9.77
CA ALA A 313 2.16 14.49 -9.68
C ALA A 313 2.41 15.11 -11.07
N ILE A 314 2.80 14.31 -12.07
CA ILE A 314 2.93 14.76 -13.46
C ILE A 314 1.57 15.23 -14.00
N ALA A 315 0.51 14.44 -13.81
CA ALA A 315 -0.84 14.79 -14.23
C ALA A 315 -1.37 16.06 -13.55
N ALA A 316 -1.00 16.31 -12.30
CA ALA A 316 -1.33 17.52 -11.56
C ALA A 316 -0.44 18.74 -11.91
N GLY A 317 0.59 18.57 -12.74
CA GLY A 317 1.53 19.64 -13.07
C GLY A 317 2.52 19.99 -11.96
N ASP A 318 2.63 19.17 -10.91
CA ASP A 318 3.43 19.45 -9.72
C ASP A 318 4.88 18.95 -9.86
N ARG A 319 5.73 19.82 -10.41
CA ARG A 319 7.17 19.56 -10.55
C ARG A 319 7.89 19.35 -9.23
N ALA A 320 7.44 19.99 -8.14
CA ALA A 320 8.08 19.86 -6.84
C ALA A 320 7.82 18.47 -6.23
N ALA A 321 6.59 17.95 -6.36
CA ALA A 321 6.26 16.59 -5.96
C ALA A 321 7.03 15.54 -6.79
N VAL A 322 7.19 15.75 -8.10
CA VAL A 322 8.03 14.89 -8.94
C VAL A 322 9.49 14.89 -8.49
N ALA A 323 10.06 16.05 -8.16
CA ALA A 323 11.44 16.12 -7.65
C ALA A 323 11.62 15.32 -6.35
N VAL A 324 10.60 15.29 -5.48
CA VAL A 324 10.59 14.45 -4.28
C VAL A 324 10.56 12.96 -4.67
N VAL A 325 9.70 12.54 -5.61
CA VAL A 325 9.64 11.16 -6.12
C VAL A 325 10.99 10.70 -6.70
N VAL A 326 11.60 11.52 -7.56
CA VAL A 326 12.94 11.28 -8.14
C VAL A 326 13.99 11.08 -7.04
N LYS A 327 13.97 11.91 -6.00
CA LYS A 327 14.88 11.78 -4.84
C LYS A 327 14.72 10.45 -4.11
N PHE A 328 13.50 9.94 -3.97
CA PHE A 328 13.26 8.65 -3.34
C PHE A 328 13.66 7.46 -4.22
N PHE A 329 13.42 7.51 -5.53
CA PHE A 329 13.97 6.51 -6.47
C PHE A 329 15.49 6.44 -6.38
N ASN A 330 16.17 7.58 -6.39
CA ASN A 330 17.63 7.66 -6.18
C ASN A 330 18.04 7.06 -4.82
N THR A 331 17.25 7.28 -3.77
CA THR A 331 17.50 6.70 -2.45
C THR A 331 17.35 5.18 -2.47
N TYR A 332 16.31 4.63 -3.11
CA TYR A 332 16.12 3.18 -3.27
C TYR A 332 17.26 2.55 -4.06
N MET A 333 17.68 3.17 -5.17
CA MET A 333 18.83 2.74 -5.97
C MET A 333 20.12 2.68 -5.16
N ARG A 334 20.41 3.71 -4.36
CA ARG A 334 21.59 3.70 -3.49
C ARG A 334 21.52 2.60 -2.43
N ARG A 335 20.33 2.34 -1.87
CA ARG A 335 20.13 1.28 -0.87
C ARG A 335 20.29 -0.12 -1.47
N SER A 336 19.69 -0.39 -2.62
CA SER A 336 19.81 -1.69 -3.29
C SER A 336 21.26 -1.97 -3.73
N LEU A 337 21.96 -0.98 -4.28
CA LEU A 337 23.38 -1.13 -4.65
C LEU A 337 24.26 -1.39 -3.42
N ASN A 338 24.09 -0.62 -2.35
CA ASN A 338 24.85 -0.82 -1.11
C ASN A 338 24.59 -2.20 -0.48
N ALA A 339 23.36 -2.72 -0.60
CA ALA A 339 23.01 -4.07 -0.18
C ALA A 339 23.48 -5.16 -1.17
N LYS A 340 24.02 -4.77 -2.33
CA LYS A 340 24.34 -5.64 -3.47
C LYS A 340 23.16 -6.50 -3.94
N ASP A 341 21.95 -5.99 -3.75
CA ASP A 341 20.72 -6.65 -4.19
C ASP A 341 20.42 -6.26 -5.65
N ILE A 342 20.79 -7.16 -6.56
CA ILE A 342 20.63 -6.99 -8.00
C ILE A 342 19.15 -6.95 -8.38
N ALA A 343 18.31 -7.81 -7.77
CA ALA A 343 16.88 -7.88 -8.11
C ALA A 343 16.16 -6.59 -7.71
N ALA A 344 16.44 -6.07 -6.51
CA ALA A 344 15.88 -4.80 -6.06
C ALA A 344 16.31 -3.62 -6.96
N ALA A 345 17.61 -3.53 -7.30
CA ALA A 345 18.11 -2.50 -8.19
C ALA A 345 17.48 -2.60 -9.60
N TYR A 346 17.38 -3.82 -10.13
CA TYR A 346 16.74 -4.10 -11.41
C TYR A 346 15.27 -3.68 -11.42
N ASN A 347 14.50 -3.98 -10.37
CA ASN A 347 13.09 -3.61 -10.30
C ASN A 347 12.88 -2.10 -10.12
N ASN A 348 13.72 -1.44 -9.32
CA ASN A 348 13.71 0.02 -9.18
C ASN A 348 14.01 0.72 -10.50
N LEU A 349 15.05 0.29 -11.24
CA LEU A 349 15.40 0.86 -12.54
C LEU A 349 14.24 0.78 -13.53
N ASN A 350 13.50 -0.33 -13.52
CA ASN A 350 12.35 -0.52 -14.41
C ASN A 350 11.25 0.52 -14.15
N GLN A 351 10.87 0.68 -12.88
CA GLN A 351 9.82 1.65 -12.50
C GLN A 351 10.30 3.10 -12.68
N TYR A 352 11.59 3.35 -12.47
CA TYR A 352 12.19 4.66 -12.68
C TYR A 352 12.26 5.03 -14.18
N ARG A 353 12.53 4.06 -15.06
CA ARG A 353 12.41 4.21 -16.52
C ARG A 353 10.98 4.55 -16.92
N TYR A 354 9.98 3.82 -16.41
CA TYR A 354 8.59 4.13 -16.71
C TYR A 354 8.19 5.55 -16.28
N LEU A 355 8.71 6.04 -15.14
CA LEU A 355 8.52 7.44 -14.75
C LEU A 355 9.14 8.42 -15.77
N ALA A 356 10.35 8.14 -16.27
CA ALA A 356 11.01 8.96 -17.29
C ALA A 356 10.22 8.99 -18.61
N GLU A 357 9.62 7.87 -19.02
CA GLU A 357 8.76 7.81 -20.21
C GLU A 357 7.49 8.65 -20.05
N GLU A 358 6.87 8.66 -18.86
CA GLU A 358 5.72 9.52 -18.58
C GLU A 358 6.10 11.00 -18.56
N LEU A 359 7.27 11.35 -18.04
CA LEU A 359 7.80 12.71 -18.10
C LEU A 359 8.05 13.17 -19.54
N LEU A 360 8.55 12.29 -20.42
CA LEU A 360 8.68 12.57 -21.84
C LEU A 360 7.32 12.84 -22.48
N LYS A 361 6.29 12.03 -22.19
CA LYS A 361 4.92 12.25 -22.69
C LYS A 361 4.34 13.59 -22.22
N ALA A 362 4.69 14.03 -21.01
CA ALA A 362 4.28 15.32 -20.47
C ALA A 362 5.14 16.51 -20.98
N GLY A 363 6.17 16.26 -21.79
CA GLY A 363 7.07 17.30 -22.32
C GLY A 363 8.08 17.84 -21.31
N TRP A 364 8.35 17.13 -20.22
CA TRP A 364 9.24 17.56 -19.13
C TRP A 364 10.68 17.08 -19.35
N GLY A 365 11.27 17.50 -20.48
CA GLY A 365 12.58 17.04 -20.94
C GLY A 365 13.71 17.26 -19.93
N ASP A 366 13.73 18.38 -19.21
CA ASP A 366 14.78 18.69 -18.23
C ASP A 366 14.84 17.67 -17.09
N GLN A 367 13.68 17.24 -16.59
CA GLN A 367 13.58 16.20 -15.55
C GLN A 367 14.01 14.84 -16.08
N VAL A 368 13.71 14.53 -17.35
CA VAL A 368 14.17 13.29 -17.99
C VAL A 368 15.69 13.27 -18.09
N LEU A 369 16.31 14.40 -18.43
CA LEU A 369 17.76 14.55 -18.48
C LEU A 369 18.40 14.40 -17.10
N GLU A 370 17.75 14.90 -16.04
CA GLU A 370 18.18 14.67 -14.66
C GLU A 370 18.15 13.17 -14.30
N ILE A 371 17.06 12.47 -14.63
CA ILE A 371 16.97 11.02 -14.43
C ILE A 371 18.05 10.28 -15.24
N ALA A 372 18.29 10.66 -16.49
CA ALA A 372 19.32 10.05 -17.33
C ALA A 372 20.74 10.25 -16.74
N ARG A 373 21.03 11.41 -16.15
CA ARG A 373 22.28 11.65 -15.42
C ARG A 373 22.40 10.74 -14.19
N HIS A 374 21.33 10.51 -13.46
CA HIS A 374 21.32 9.56 -12.34
C HIS A 374 21.53 8.12 -12.81
N PHE A 375 20.90 7.72 -13.92
CA PHE A 375 21.10 6.40 -14.53
C PHE A 375 22.57 6.19 -14.86
N LYS A 376 23.20 7.14 -15.58
CA LYS A 376 24.64 7.13 -15.86
C LYS A 376 25.48 6.96 -14.58
N TYR A 377 25.22 7.77 -13.56
CA TYR A 377 25.93 7.68 -12.27
C TYR A 377 25.79 6.29 -11.62
N TYR A 378 24.60 5.70 -11.62
CA TYR A 378 24.37 4.38 -11.04
C TYR A 378 24.96 3.25 -11.88
N ALA A 379 25.00 3.38 -13.21
CA ALA A 379 25.69 2.45 -14.09
C ALA A 379 27.19 2.40 -13.80
N GLN A 380 27.83 3.57 -13.67
CA GLN A 380 29.25 3.69 -13.33
C GLN A 380 29.53 3.15 -11.91
N THR A 381 28.66 3.49 -10.95
CA THR A 381 28.75 2.98 -9.58
C THR A 381 28.61 1.46 -9.52
N ALA A 382 27.63 0.89 -10.23
CA ALA A 382 27.42 -0.55 -10.27
C ALA A 382 28.61 -1.28 -10.89
N HIS A 383 29.19 -0.73 -11.96
CA HIS A 383 30.38 -1.26 -12.58
C HIS A 383 31.57 -1.28 -11.60
N ALA A 384 31.84 -0.17 -10.92
CA ALA A 384 32.90 -0.08 -9.91
C ALA A 384 32.69 -1.06 -8.73
N MET A 385 31.46 -1.51 -8.49
CA MET A 385 31.11 -2.52 -7.49
C MET A 385 31.17 -3.97 -8.01
N GLY A 386 31.54 -4.19 -9.28
CA GLY A 386 31.57 -5.50 -9.93
C GLY A 386 30.19 -6.03 -10.36
N LEU A 387 29.17 -5.15 -10.43
CA LEU A 387 27.79 -5.50 -10.77
C LEU A 387 27.48 -5.16 -12.25
N ALA A 388 28.27 -5.71 -13.17
CA ALA A 388 28.21 -5.38 -14.61
C ALA A 388 26.80 -5.53 -15.23
N PHE A 389 26.03 -6.54 -14.82
CA PHE A 389 24.65 -6.75 -15.28
C PHE A 389 23.74 -5.53 -15.04
N LEU A 390 23.92 -4.80 -13.94
CA LEU A 390 23.13 -3.58 -13.67
C LEU A 390 23.56 -2.42 -14.58
N THR A 391 24.85 -2.31 -14.89
CA THR A 391 25.35 -1.34 -15.88
C THR A 391 24.73 -1.61 -17.26
N GLU A 392 24.65 -2.87 -17.66
CA GLU A 392 23.98 -3.27 -18.91
C GLU A 392 22.48 -2.96 -18.86
N THR A 393 21.81 -3.27 -17.74
CA THR A 393 20.39 -2.98 -17.53
C THR A 393 20.10 -1.49 -17.71
N VAL A 394 20.92 -0.62 -17.12
CA VAL A 394 20.79 0.84 -17.28
C VAL A 394 20.96 1.25 -18.74
N ALA A 395 21.92 0.68 -19.46
CA ALA A 395 22.14 1.00 -20.87
C ALA A 395 20.92 0.62 -21.72
N PHE A 396 20.32 -0.55 -21.50
CA PHE A 396 19.08 -0.93 -22.17
C PHE A 396 17.89 -0.05 -21.78
N ASP A 397 17.79 0.34 -20.51
CA ASP A 397 16.74 1.26 -20.07
C ASP A 397 16.88 2.65 -20.72
N LEU A 398 18.10 3.20 -20.81
CA LEU A 398 18.38 4.45 -21.51
C LEU A 398 18.18 4.34 -23.03
N CYS A 399 18.44 3.17 -23.62
CA CYS A 399 18.15 2.89 -25.02
C CYS A 399 16.64 3.07 -25.30
N VAL A 400 15.78 2.46 -24.47
CA VAL A 400 14.32 2.63 -24.58
C VAL A 400 13.89 4.09 -24.37
N VAL A 401 14.47 4.80 -23.40
CA VAL A 401 14.19 6.23 -23.20
C VAL A 401 14.57 7.07 -24.42
N ASN A 402 15.69 6.76 -25.09
CA ASN A 402 16.11 7.42 -26.32
C ASN A 402 15.16 7.12 -27.50
N GLU A 403 14.78 5.85 -27.71
CA GLU A 403 13.78 5.46 -28.72
C GLU A 403 12.48 6.23 -28.47
N ARG A 404 12.03 6.31 -27.21
CA ARG A 404 10.80 7.03 -26.85
C ARG A 404 10.91 8.54 -27.04
N ALA A 405 12.04 9.14 -26.68
CA ALA A 405 12.30 10.56 -26.89
C ALA A 405 12.31 10.90 -28.38
N TYR A 406 12.82 10.00 -29.22
CA TYR A 406 12.78 10.14 -30.68
C TYR A 406 11.35 10.08 -31.23
N ASP A 407 10.58 9.05 -30.88
CA ASP A 407 9.18 8.89 -31.32
C ASP A 407 8.28 10.06 -30.89
N LEU A 408 8.57 10.68 -29.75
CA LEU A 408 7.84 11.84 -29.25
C LEU A 408 8.39 13.19 -29.75
N HIS A 409 9.42 13.18 -30.60
CA HIS A 409 10.12 14.39 -31.06
C HIS A 409 10.55 15.32 -29.90
N ALA A 410 11.00 14.72 -28.79
CA ALA A 410 11.37 15.46 -27.60
C ALA A 410 12.61 16.33 -27.85
N PRO A 411 12.61 17.63 -27.43
CA PRO A 411 13.79 18.50 -27.58
C PRO A 411 15.05 17.97 -26.90
N ALA A 412 14.88 17.20 -25.81
CA ALA A 412 15.97 16.61 -25.03
C ALA A 412 16.69 15.44 -25.74
N ARG A 413 16.24 15.01 -26.92
CA ARG A 413 16.76 13.80 -27.61
C ARG A 413 18.28 13.80 -27.84
N ASP A 414 18.85 14.94 -28.22
CA ASP A 414 20.27 15.02 -28.58
C ASP A 414 21.16 14.92 -27.33
N GLU A 415 20.74 15.56 -26.23
CA GLU A 415 21.43 15.47 -24.93
C GLU A 415 21.24 14.09 -24.29
N LEU A 416 20.06 13.46 -24.44
CA LEU A 416 19.83 12.07 -24.02
C LEU A 416 20.75 11.08 -24.75
N LEU A 417 20.94 11.26 -26.05
CA LEU A 417 21.86 10.44 -26.83
C LEU A 417 23.30 10.65 -26.36
N GLN A 418 23.69 11.89 -26.06
CA GLN A 418 25.02 12.16 -25.51
C GLN A 418 25.22 11.47 -24.17
N LEU A 419 24.27 11.59 -23.23
CA LEU A 419 24.35 10.93 -21.92
C LEU A 419 24.43 9.41 -22.05
N PHE A 420 23.69 8.82 -22.99
CA PHE A 420 23.70 7.40 -23.27
C PHE A 420 25.06 6.90 -23.79
N LEU A 421 25.72 7.68 -24.65
CA LEU A 421 27.07 7.38 -25.15
C LEU A 421 28.19 7.58 -24.10
N GLU A 422 27.87 8.14 -22.94
CA GLU A 422 28.85 8.36 -21.87
C GLU A 422 28.76 7.35 -20.73
N VAL A 423 27.86 6.36 -20.82
CA VAL A 423 27.58 5.39 -19.75
C VAL A 423 28.80 4.51 -19.42
N ASP A 424 29.59 4.15 -20.43
CA ASP A 424 30.75 3.26 -20.34
C ASP A 424 32.10 3.99 -20.20
N LYS A 425 32.16 5.31 -20.42
CA LYS A 425 33.44 6.06 -20.52
C LYS A 425 34.40 5.96 -19.33
N GLU A 426 33.89 5.87 -18.10
CA GLU A 426 34.76 5.72 -16.92
C GLU A 426 35.34 4.31 -16.80
N ALA A 427 34.58 3.31 -17.24
CA ALA A 427 34.94 1.90 -17.15
C ALA A 427 35.95 1.48 -18.25
N GLU A 428 36.01 2.23 -19.35
CA GLU A 428 37.02 2.05 -20.40
C GLU A 428 38.44 2.41 -19.96
N LEU A 429 38.60 3.27 -18.94
CA LEU A 429 39.91 3.70 -18.43
C LEU A 429 40.59 2.62 -17.56
N ASP A 430 39.82 1.70 -16.96
CA ASP A 430 40.29 0.77 -15.93
C ASP A 430 40.67 -0.64 -16.43
N GLN A 431 40.86 -0.84 -17.74
CA GLN A 431 41.19 -2.14 -18.37
C GLN A 431 40.19 -3.29 -18.07
N GLN A 432 38.98 -2.97 -17.59
CA GLN A 432 37.86 -3.92 -17.37
C GLN A 432 36.92 -4.04 -18.59
N GLU A 433 37.46 -3.87 -19.80
CA GLU A 433 36.78 -3.98 -21.10
C GLU A 433 35.85 -5.20 -21.29
N PRO A 434 36.12 -6.40 -20.74
CA PRO A 434 35.25 -7.56 -20.97
C PRO A 434 33.83 -7.40 -20.41
N SER A 435 33.62 -6.50 -19.44
CA SER A 435 32.39 -6.39 -18.66
C SER A 435 31.35 -5.40 -19.20
N LEU A 436 31.67 -4.64 -20.26
CA LEU A 436 30.77 -3.60 -20.85
C LEU A 436 30.16 -4.04 -22.18
N ARG A 437 30.09 -5.34 -22.44
CA ARG A 437 29.61 -5.85 -23.73
C ARG A 437 28.12 -5.58 -23.93
N GLY A 438 27.29 -5.67 -22.88
CA GLY A 438 25.87 -5.31 -22.97
C GLY A 438 25.61 -3.83 -23.25
N VAL A 439 26.49 -2.91 -22.81
CA VAL A 439 26.36 -1.48 -23.14
C VAL A 439 26.51 -1.26 -24.64
N ARG A 440 27.54 -1.86 -25.26
CA ARG A 440 27.72 -1.82 -26.73
C ARG A 440 26.56 -2.51 -27.47
N LYS A 441 25.99 -3.59 -26.93
CA LYS A 441 24.77 -4.22 -27.48
C LYS A 441 23.58 -3.27 -27.47
N ALA A 442 23.34 -2.55 -26.37
CA ALA A 442 22.29 -1.54 -26.29
C ALA A 442 22.49 -0.39 -27.28
N GLN A 443 23.74 0.04 -27.50
CA GLN A 443 24.10 1.06 -28.48
C GLN A 443 23.83 0.61 -29.92
N VAL A 444 24.22 -0.61 -30.29
CA VAL A 444 23.88 -1.20 -31.60
C VAL A 444 22.36 -1.29 -31.76
N LYS A 445 21.63 -1.71 -30.72
CA LYS A 445 20.17 -1.74 -30.73
C LYS A 445 19.59 -0.35 -31.05
N LEU A 446 20.05 0.71 -30.38
CA LEU A 446 19.61 2.08 -30.67
C LEU A 446 20.02 2.54 -32.07
N ALA A 447 21.20 2.17 -32.56
CA ALA A 447 21.63 2.51 -33.91
C ALA A 447 20.74 1.88 -34.99
N THR A 448 20.36 0.60 -34.80
CA THR A 448 19.42 -0.08 -35.71
C THR A 448 18.03 0.56 -35.68
N TYR A 449 17.60 1.08 -34.53
CA TYR A 449 16.36 1.86 -34.42
C TYR A 449 16.42 3.12 -35.30
N TYR A 450 17.47 3.92 -35.15
CA TYR A 450 17.63 5.14 -35.95
C TYR A 450 17.74 4.85 -37.44
N LEU A 451 18.44 3.77 -37.82
CA LEU A 451 18.48 3.31 -39.21
C LEU A 451 17.10 2.94 -39.76
N GLN A 452 16.26 2.29 -38.94
CA GLN A 452 14.88 1.95 -39.33
C GLN A 452 14.04 3.21 -39.56
N LYS A 453 14.26 4.25 -38.76
CA LYS A 453 13.59 5.55 -38.88
C LYS A 453 14.18 6.45 -39.97
N GLY A 454 15.23 6.01 -40.66
CA GLY A 454 15.91 6.80 -41.71
C GLY A 454 16.93 7.82 -41.19
N GLU A 455 17.19 7.86 -39.89
CA GLU A 455 18.10 8.80 -39.23
C GLU A 455 19.55 8.29 -39.21
N GLU A 456 20.15 8.19 -40.39
CA GLU A 456 21.54 7.73 -40.52
C GLU A 456 22.51 8.63 -39.72
N ALA A 457 22.25 9.94 -39.63
CA ALA A 457 23.10 10.87 -38.89
C ALA A 457 23.21 10.51 -37.39
N LEU A 458 22.12 10.08 -36.76
CA LEU A 458 22.11 9.67 -35.35
C LEU A 458 22.81 8.31 -35.18
N ALA A 459 22.53 7.35 -36.06
CA ALA A 459 23.24 6.07 -36.06
C ALA A 459 24.76 6.25 -36.27
N ARG A 460 25.17 7.23 -37.09
CA ARG A 460 26.59 7.58 -37.29
C ARG A 460 27.25 8.18 -36.06
N LYS A 461 26.51 8.87 -35.18
CA LYS A 461 27.05 9.30 -33.88
C LYS A 461 27.47 8.09 -33.04
N ILE A 462 26.61 7.07 -32.97
CA ILE A 462 26.89 5.81 -32.25
C ILE A 462 28.07 5.07 -32.88
N TYR A 463 28.10 4.95 -34.21
CA TYR A 463 29.24 4.34 -34.91
C TYR A 463 30.58 5.02 -34.58
N ARG A 464 30.61 6.36 -34.57
CA ARG A 464 31.85 7.11 -34.27
C ARG A 464 32.35 6.84 -32.86
N ASP A 465 31.44 6.67 -31.90
CA ASP A 465 31.76 6.31 -30.53
C ASP A 465 32.37 4.90 -30.42
N MET A 466 31.89 3.97 -31.24
CA MET A 466 32.36 2.57 -31.25
C MET A 466 33.54 2.29 -32.20
N ARG A 467 34.03 3.27 -32.97
CA ARG A 467 34.93 3.03 -34.12
C ARG A 467 36.28 2.42 -33.75
N ASP A 468 36.75 2.71 -32.53
CA ASP A 468 38.08 2.34 -32.03
C ASP A 468 38.03 1.04 -31.21
N GLU A 469 36.86 0.38 -31.15
CA GLU A 469 36.63 -0.88 -30.45
C GLU A 469 37.39 -2.06 -31.09
N ARG A 470 37.79 -3.03 -30.26
CA ARG A 470 38.57 -4.19 -30.73
C ARG A 470 37.79 -5.03 -31.75
N PRO A 471 38.41 -5.46 -32.87
CA PRO A 471 37.75 -6.25 -33.90
C PRO A 471 37.04 -7.52 -33.41
N ASP A 472 37.68 -8.27 -32.51
CA ASP A 472 37.10 -9.50 -31.93
C ASP A 472 35.83 -9.21 -31.12
N ARG A 473 35.81 -8.09 -30.38
CA ARG A 473 34.67 -7.67 -29.57
C ARG A 473 33.50 -7.24 -30.45
N LEU A 474 33.76 -6.47 -31.51
CA LEU A 474 32.73 -6.10 -32.49
C LEU A 474 32.10 -7.32 -33.18
N ARG A 475 32.91 -8.32 -33.58
CA ARG A 475 32.41 -9.58 -34.13
C ARG A 475 31.53 -10.34 -33.14
N SER A 476 32.00 -10.45 -31.91
CA SER A 476 31.27 -11.17 -30.86
C SER A 476 29.94 -10.49 -30.50
N ILE A 477 29.91 -9.16 -30.38
CA ILE A 477 28.68 -8.37 -30.17
C ILE A 477 27.68 -8.62 -31.30
N ARG A 478 28.15 -8.56 -32.55
CA ARG A 478 27.30 -8.85 -33.72
C ARG A 478 26.74 -10.26 -33.68
N ALA A 479 27.57 -11.26 -33.38
CA ALA A 479 27.15 -12.65 -33.31
C ALA A 479 26.12 -12.90 -32.21
N GLU A 480 26.33 -12.35 -31.01
CA GLU A 480 25.39 -12.48 -29.88
C GLU A 480 24.03 -11.86 -30.18
N LEU A 481 23.99 -10.63 -30.71
CA LEU A 481 22.73 -9.98 -31.11
C LEU A 481 22.01 -10.77 -32.20
N LEU A 482 22.75 -11.38 -33.14
CA LEU A 482 22.20 -12.23 -34.18
C LEU A 482 21.87 -13.66 -33.70
N ALA A 483 22.25 -14.07 -32.51
CA ALA A 483 21.89 -15.37 -31.94
C ALA A 483 20.53 -15.30 -31.20
N VAL A 484 20.15 -14.14 -30.68
CA VAL A 484 18.89 -13.95 -29.94
C VAL A 484 17.71 -13.94 -30.93
N THR A 485 16.93 -15.02 -30.98
CA THR A 485 15.81 -15.19 -31.94
C THR A 485 14.42 -15.15 -31.29
N SER A 486 14.35 -15.34 -29.97
CA SER A 486 13.11 -15.30 -29.20
C SER A 486 13.10 -14.10 -28.26
N ASN A 487 11.93 -13.50 -28.09
CA ASN A 487 11.68 -12.50 -27.06
C ASN A 487 11.25 -13.14 -25.73
N GLU A 488 10.90 -14.43 -25.75
CA GLU A 488 10.51 -15.18 -24.58
C GLU A 488 11.76 -15.73 -23.89
N PHE A 489 11.93 -15.33 -22.63
CA PHE A 489 12.90 -15.95 -21.76
C PHE A 489 12.30 -17.26 -21.21
N TRP A 490 13.12 -18.29 -21.01
CA TRP A 490 12.64 -19.59 -20.52
C TRP A 490 12.20 -19.54 -19.04
N GLU A 491 12.62 -18.50 -18.30
CA GLU A 491 12.15 -18.18 -16.96
C GLU A 491 11.14 -17.01 -16.99
N ILE A 492 10.20 -17.03 -16.03
CA ILE A 492 9.28 -15.90 -15.81
C ILE A 492 10.10 -14.73 -15.25
N ASN A 493 10.10 -13.60 -15.96
CA ASN A 493 10.68 -12.35 -15.49
C ASN A 493 9.66 -11.21 -15.53
N ASP A 494 9.80 -10.26 -14.62
CA ASP A 494 8.85 -9.14 -14.47
C ASP A 494 8.90 -8.14 -15.64
N ARG A 495 9.96 -8.16 -16.46
CA ARG A 495 10.12 -7.27 -17.61
C ARG A 495 9.59 -7.86 -18.93
N GLY A 496 9.24 -9.14 -18.96
CA GLY A 496 8.55 -9.84 -20.05
C GLY A 496 9.28 -9.90 -21.41
N ALA A 497 10.53 -9.42 -21.50
CA ALA A 497 11.27 -9.33 -22.75
C ALA A 497 12.78 -9.48 -22.52
N VAL A 498 13.45 -10.11 -23.48
CA VAL A 498 14.91 -10.21 -23.49
C VAL A 498 15.49 -8.88 -23.98
N PHE A 499 16.36 -8.26 -23.18
CA PHE A 499 16.94 -6.95 -23.52
C PHE A 499 17.58 -6.90 -24.92
N GLU A 500 18.28 -7.97 -25.27
CA GLU A 500 19.02 -8.12 -26.53
C GLU A 500 18.14 -8.45 -27.73
N TYR A 501 16.86 -8.78 -27.51
CA TYR A 501 15.94 -9.08 -28.60
C TYR A 501 15.70 -7.84 -29.47
N ILE A 502 15.81 -8.05 -30.78
CA ILE A 502 15.55 -7.06 -31.84
C ILE A 502 14.56 -7.71 -32.81
N GLU A 503 13.52 -6.96 -33.21
CA GLU A 503 12.47 -7.46 -34.10
C GLU A 503 13.06 -7.94 -35.45
N PRO A 504 12.48 -8.99 -36.07
CA PRO A 504 13.01 -9.57 -37.30
C PRO A 504 13.24 -8.55 -38.43
N GLU A 505 12.35 -7.56 -38.56
CA GLU A 505 12.44 -6.48 -39.55
C GLU A 505 13.68 -5.60 -39.34
N ARG A 506 14.05 -5.33 -38.09
CA ARG A 506 15.23 -4.54 -37.72
C ARG A 506 16.52 -5.33 -37.77
N ARG A 507 16.47 -6.66 -37.68
CA ARG A 507 17.65 -7.54 -37.63
C ARG A 507 18.58 -7.36 -38.83
N GLN A 508 18.03 -7.07 -40.01
CA GLN A 508 18.82 -6.81 -41.22
C GLN A 508 19.67 -5.53 -41.09
N LEU A 509 19.21 -4.55 -40.31
CA LEU A 509 19.92 -3.29 -40.08
C LEU A 509 21.15 -3.47 -39.19
N ILE A 510 21.25 -4.58 -38.44
CA ILE A 510 22.47 -4.94 -37.71
C ILE A 510 23.61 -5.09 -38.73
N HIS A 511 23.39 -5.84 -39.82
CA HIS A 511 24.39 -6.00 -40.88
C HIS A 511 24.79 -4.65 -41.48
N ARG A 512 23.80 -3.83 -41.85
CA ARG A 512 24.04 -2.49 -42.42
C ARG A 512 24.83 -1.56 -41.49
N PHE A 513 24.56 -1.58 -40.18
CA PHE A 513 25.33 -0.81 -39.21
C PHE A 513 26.79 -1.26 -39.16
N PHE A 514 26.99 -2.59 -39.17
CA PHE A 514 28.32 -3.18 -39.07
C PHE A 514 29.15 -3.11 -40.37
N GLU A 515 28.53 -2.88 -41.54
CA GLU A 515 29.23 -2.58 -42.80
C GLU A 515 30.06 -1.29 -42.76
N TRP A 516 29.79 -0.40 -41.80
CA TRP A 516 30.57 0.83 -41.63
C TRP A 516 31.94 0.61 -40.98
N PHE A 517 32.17 -0.55 -40.38
CA PHE A 517 33.47 -0.92 -39.84
C PHE A 517 34.35 -1.53 -40.94
N PRO A 518 35.68 -1.35 -40.90
CA PRO A 518 36.57 -1.91 -41.92
C PRO A 518 36.36 -3.41 -42.13
N ALA A 519 36.39 -3.89 -43.37
CA ALA A 519 36.18 -5.31 -43.68
C ALA A 519 37.22 -6.23 -43.00
N THR A 520 38.42 -5.72 -42.72
CA THR A 520 39.47 -6.41 -41.95
C THR A 520 39.05 -6.67 -40.50
N THR A 521 38.24 -5.79 -39.92
CA THR A 521 37.68 -5.92 -38.57
C THR A 521 36.69 -7.09 -38.49
N MET A 522 36.02 -7.43 -39.59
CA MET A 522 34.95 -8.43 -39.63
C MET A 522 35.34 -9.80 -40.18
N ARG A 523 36.58 -9.98 -40.67
CA ARG A 523 37.11 -11.29 -41.10
C ARG A 523 37.61 -12.10 -39.91
N GLU A 524 37.15 -13.34 -39.74
CA GLU A 524 37.72 -14.26 -38.75
C GLU A 524 39.25 -14.32 -38.87
N PRO A 525 40.00 -14.38 -37.75
CA PRO A 525 41.45 -14.54 -37.82
C PRO A 525 41.74 -15.83 -38.59
N ILE A 526 42.65 -15.77 -39.57
CA ILE A 526 43.17 -16.97 -40.21
C ILE A 526 43.82 -17.77 -39.06
N ARG A 527 43.22 -18.91 -38.68
CA ARG A 527 43.87 -19.87 -37.79
C ARG A 527 45.12 -20.31 -38.54
N GLU A 528 46.29 -19.81 -38.14
CA GLU A 528 47.54 -20.48 -38.45
C GLU A 528 47.47 -21.82 -37.72
N GLU A 529 47.10 -22.87 -38.46
CA GLU A 529 47.35 -24.23 -38.05
C GLU A 529 48.86 -24.34 -37.89
N HIS A 530 49.34 -24.27 -36.64
CA HIS A 530 50.66 -24.75 -36.29
C HIS A 530 50.66 -26.26 -36.55
N THR A 531 50.95 -26.66 -37.78
CA THR A 531 51.52 -27.96 -38.10
C THR A 531 52.86 -28.03 -37.40
N GLN A 532 52.88 -28.61 -36.21
CA GLN A 532 54.11 -29.13 -35.60
C GLN A 532 54.50 -30.37 -36.40
N GLU A 533 55.52 -30.24 -37.25
CA GLU A 533 56.38 -31.36 -37.67
C GLU A 533 57.48 -31.60 -36.64
#